data_AF-A0A8J2AZK9-F1
#
_entry.id   AF-A0A8J2AZK9-F1
#
_cell.length_a   1.000
_cell.length_b   1.000
_cell.length_c   1.000
_cell.angle_alpha   90.00
_cell.angle_beta   90.00
_cell.angle_gamma   90.00
#
_symmetry.space_group_name_H-M   'P 1'
#
loop_
_entity.id
_entity.type
_entity.pdbx_description
1 polymer ?
#
loop_
_entity_poly.entity_id
_entity_poly.type
_entity_poly.pdbx_seq_one_letter_code
_entity_poly.pdbx_strand_id
1 'polypeptide(L)'
;MATSGIKQKIIKKRTKKFRRFQQSTLNKTKGNYFIRMRTGWRKPKGIDNRARRKFRGTTIMPKIGYGSAKKTKHMLPNGFYKFTVQQVSDLDMLLMHNGKFAVELAHNLSSRKRREIVEKAEQLGLHITNKFSRVAAEEAA
;
A
#
# COMPACT_ATOMS: atom_id res chain seq x y z
N MET A 1 2.78 -5.23 -22.71
CA MET A 1 3.25 -4.98 -21.32
C MET A 1 3.20 -6.29 -20.55
N ALA A 2 4.15 -6.53 -19.65
CA ALA A 2 4.16 -7.74 -18.82
C ALA A 2 2.84 -7.87 -18.02
N THR A 3 2.22 -9.04 -18.09
CA THR A 3 0.97 -9.36 -17.39
C THR A 3 1.25 -10.33 -16.25
N SER A 4 0.45 -10.24 -15.18
CA SER A 4 0.64 -11.12 -14.03
C SER A 4 0.18 -12.55 -14.36
N GLY A 5 0.97 -13.54 -13.94
CA GLY A 5 0.60 -14.95 -14.06
C GLY A 5 -0.51 -15.36 -13.08
N ILE A 6 -0.81 -14.52 -12.09
CA ILE A 6 -1.78 -14.80 -11.02
C ILE A 6 -3.09 -14.04 -11.28
N LYS A 7 -4.14 -14.75 -11.70
CA LYS A 7 -5.45 -14.18 -12.04
C LYS A 7 -6.49 -14.24 -10.91
N GLN A 8 -6.05 -14.28 -9.64
CA GLN A 8 -6.98 -14.40 -8.51
C GLN A 8 -7.69 -13.08 -8.18
N LYS A 9 -9.03 -13.10 -8.09
CA LYS A 9 -9.80 -11.92 -7.70
C LYS A 9 -9.54 -11.53 -6.24
N ILE A 10 -9.18 -10.28 -6.01
CA ILE A 10 -8.91 -9.75 -4.68
C ILE A 10 -10.23 -9.43 -3.97
N ILE A 11 -10.50 -10.11 -2.86
CA ILE A 11 -11.64 -9.82 -1.98
C ILE A 11 -11.15 -9.06 -0.76
N LYS A 12 -11.59 -7.81 -0.59
CA LYS A 12 -11.32 -7.00 0.62
C LYS A 12 -12.51 -7.10 1.57
N LYS A 13 -12.33 -7.79 2.71
CA LYS A 13 -13.35 -7.91 3.77
C LYS A 13 -13.76 -6.57 4.39
N ARG A 14 -12.88 -5.57 4.33
CA ARG A 14 -13.12 -4.20 4.78
C ARG A 14 -12.25 -3.24 3.99
N THR A 15 -12.86 -2.15 3.52
CA THR A 15 -12.17 -1.07 2.79
C THR A 15 -11.86 0.13 3.69
N LYS A 16 -12.79 0.46 4.61
CA LYS A 16 -12.63 1.59 5.55
C LYS A 16 -11.49 1.33 6.55
N LYS A 17 -10.57 2.31 6.66
CA LYS A 17 -9.51 2.31 7.68
C LYS A 17 -10.10 2.23 9.10
N PHE A 18 -9.39 1.60 10.02
CA PHE A 18 -9.74 1.63 11.44
C PHE A 18 -9.28 2.96 12.04
N ARG A 19 -10.23 3.86 12.29
CA ARG A 19 -9.98 5.16 12.92
C ARG A 19 -9.92 5.00 14.43
N ARG A 20 -9.09 5.80 15.09
CA ARG A 20 -9.03 5.82 16.56
C ARG A 20 -10.37 6.32 17.13
N PHE A 21 -10.79 5.77 18.25
CA PHE A 21 -11.97 6.25 18.99
C PHE A 21 -11.78 7.73 19.37
N GLN A 22 -12.82 8.56 19.19
CA GLN A 22 -12.82 10.02 19.42
C GLN A 22 -11.84 10.84 18.57
N GLN A 23 -11.30 10.26 17.49
CA GLN A 23 -10.46 11.00 16.55
C GLN A 23 -11.29 12.07 15.83
N SER A 24 -10.78 13.30 15.79
CA SER A 24 -11.31 14.35 14.93
C SER A 24 -10.93 14.08 13.46
N THR A 25 -11.91 14.01 12.57
CA THR A 25 -11.72 14.19 11.13
C THR A 25 -11.56 15.68 10.87
N LEU A 26 -10.34 16.19 11.11
CA LEU A 26 -9.76 17.48 10.73
C LEU A 26 -10.71 18.64 10.33
N ASN A 27 -10.54 19.80 10.98
CA ASN A 27 -11.05 21.13 10.60
C ASN A 27 -12.58 21.35 10.69
N LYS A 28 -12.97 22.14 11.71
CA LYS A 28 -14.05 23.14 11.68
C LYS A 28 -15.46 22.70 11.24
N THR A 29 -15.93 21.50 11.53
CA THR A 29 -17.39 21.27 11.52
C THR A 29 -17.82 20.14 12.45
N LYS A 30 -18.33 20.56 13.62
CA LYS A 30 -19.28 19.85 14.50
C LYS A 30 -18.84 18.47 15.02
N GLY A 31 -18.26 18.45 16.24
CA GLY A 31 -18.55 17.40 17.21
C GLY A 31 -17.43 16.46 17.69
N ASN A 32 -16.17 16.59 17.24
CA ASN A 32 -15.06 15.76 17.75
C ASN A 32 -13.93 16.61 18.35
N TYR A 33 -13.86 16.64 19.68
CA TYR A 33 -13.15 17.61 20.54
C TYR A 33 -11.61 17.52 20.60
N PHE A 34 -10.93 16.66 19.83
CA PHE A 34 -9.49 16.43 20.00
C PHE A 34 -8.68 16.51 18.69
N ILE A 35 -8.31 17.73 18.30
CA ILE A 35 -7.39 18.02 17.17
C ILE A 35 -6.02 17.35 17.40
N ARG A 36 -5.59 17.20 18.65
CA ARG A 36 -4.32 16.55 19.05
C ARG A 36 -4.25 15.04 18.80
N MET A 37 -5.37 14.35 18.59
CA MET A 37 -5.34 12.89 18.47
C MET A 37 -4.99 12.43 17.05
N ARG A 38 -3.85 11.73 16.93
CA ARG A 38 -3.43 11.07 15.68
C ARG A 38 -4.47 10.06 15.20
N THR A 39 -4.49 9.89 13.88
CA THR A 39 -5.50 9.10 13.15
C THR A 39 -5.29 7.58 13.20
N GLY A 40 -4.09 7.14 13.56
CA GLY A 40 -3.74 5.73 13.68
C GLY A 40 -4.51 5.04 14.81
N TRP A 41 -5.00 3.82 14.54
CA TRP A 41 -5.72 3.01 15.52
C TRP A 41 -4.90 2.81 16.80
N ARG A 42 -5.57 2.88 17.96
CA ARG A 42 -5.03 2.50 19.27
C ARG A 42 -6.11 1.73 20.04
N LYS A 43 -5.71 0.66 20.73
CA LYS A 43 -6.64 -0.14 21.54
C LYS A 43 -7.14 0.70 22.72
N PRO A 44 -8.46 0.94 22.87
CA PRO A 44 -9.00 1.69 24.01
C PRO A 44 -8.81 0.90 25.30
N LYS A 45 -8.29 1.56 26.34
CA LYS A 45 -8.01 0.94 27.66
C LYS A 45 -9.01 1.35 28.76
N GLY A 46 -9.65 2.52 28.64
CA GLY A 46 -10.50 3.09 29.70
C GLY A 46 -11.71 2.24 30.07
N ILE A 47 -12.08 2.25 31.35
CA ILE A 47 -13.13 1.39 31.90
C ILE A 47 -14.51 1.67 31.29
N ASP A 48 -14.85 2.94 31.04
CA ASP A 48 -16.15 3.37 30.50
C ASP A 48 -16.19 3.49 28.97
N ASN A 49 -15.11 3.06 28.30
CA ASN A 49 -15.02 3.22 26.87
C ASN A 49 -16.05 2.34 26.12
N ARG A 50 -16.98 2.99 25.41
CA ARG A 50 -18.05 2.29 24.69
C ARG A 50 -17.54 1.37 23.58
N ALA A 51 -16.48 1.75 22.86
CA ALA A 51 -15.88 0.90 21.83
C ALA A 51 -15.19 -0.34 22.43
N ARG A 52 -14.56 -0.21 23.61
CA ARG A 52 -13.99 -1.34 24.37
C ARG A 52 -15.07 -2.34 24.78
N ARG A 53 -16.21 -1.83 25.26
CA ARG A 53 -17.40 -2.63 25.63
C ARG A 53 -18.23 -3.12 24.44
N LYS A 54 -17.85 -2.78 23.19
CA LYS A 54 -18.48 -3.22 21.92
C LYS A 54 -19.96 -2.83 21.77
N PHE A 55 -20.38 -1.67 22.29
CA PHE A 55 -21.75 -1.19 22.06
C PHE A 55 -22.05 -1.00 20.56
N ARG A 56 -23.29 -1.26 20.16
CA ARG A 56 -23.77 -1.02 18.79
C ARG A 56 -23.59 0.46 18.40
N GLY A 57 -23.26 0.71 17.14
CA GLY A 57 -23.05 2.06 16.60
C GLY A 57 -21.70 2.71 16.97
N THR A 58 -20.85 2.02 17.72
CA THR A 58 -19.50 2.53 18.05
C THR A 58 -18.46 2.14 17.01
N THR A 59 -17.28 2.76 17.07
CA THR A 59 -16.15 2.43 16.20
C THR A 59 -15.74 0.98 16.35
N ILE A 60 -15.79 0.23 15.24
CA ILE A 60 -15.40 -1.18 15.19
C ILE A 60 -13.89 -1.34 15.45
N MET A 61 -13.52 -2.31 16.28
CA MET A 61 -12.13 -2.63 16.58
C MET A 61 -11.52 -3.58 15.53
N PRO A 62 -10.21 -3.45 15.20
CA PRO A 62 -9.48 -4.44 14.42
C PRO A 62 -9.51 -5.81 15.11
N LYS A 63 -9.68 -6.86 14.31
CA LYS A 63 -9.69 -8.27 14.70
C LYS A 63 -9.06 -9.10 13.58
N ILE A 64 -8.57 -10.30 13.93
CA ILE A 64 -7.98 -11.24 12.96
C ILE A 64 -8.95 -11.62 11.83
N GLY A 65 -10.26 -11.68 12.11
CA GLY A 65 -11.30 -12.02 11.13
C GLY A 65 -11.36 -11.09 9.90
N TYR A 66 -10.86 -9.85 10.01
CA TYR A 66 -10.76 -8.92 8.88
C TYR A 66 -9.57 -9.20 7.94
N GLY A 67 -8.67 -10.13 8.29
CA GLY A 67 -7.54 -10.51 7.44
C GLY A 67 -8.00 -11.06 6.08
N SER A 68 -7.39 -10.57 5.01
CA SER A 68 -7.60 -11.09 3.65
C SER A 68 -7.02 -12.50 3.51
N ALA A 69 -7.45 -13.23 2.47
CA ALA A 69 -6.90 -14.55 2.15
C ALA A 69 -5.38 -14.49 1.98
N LYS A 70 -4.66 -15.55 2.39
CA LYS A 70 -3.20 -15.61 2.37
C LYS A 70 -2.64 -15.36 0.97
N LYS A 71 -3.28 -15.93 -0.07
CA LYS A 71 -2.86 -15.78 -1.46
C LYS A 71 -2.99 -14.33 -1.97
N THR A 72 -4.06 -13.61 -1.64
CA THR A 72 -4.29 -12.23 -2.14
C THR A 72 -3.79 -11.13 -1.19
N LYS A 73 -3.23 -11.50 -0.04
CA LYS A 73 -2.63 -10.57 0.92
C LYS A 73 -1.43 -9.87 0.25
N HIS A 74 -1.36 -8.55 0.34
CA HIS A 74 -0.31 -7.71 -0.27
C HIS A 74 -0.28 -7.65 -1.81
N MET A 75 -1.26 -8.25 -2.49
CA MET A 75 -1.38 -8.16 -3.95
C MET A 75 -1.93 -6.80 -4.38
N LEU A 76 -1.36 -6.25 -5.45
CA LEU A 76 -1.81 -5.03 -6.13
C LEU A 76 -3.03 -5.34 -7.03
N PRO A 77 -3.84 -4.33 -7.39
CA PRO A 77 -4.99 -4.54 -8.28
C PRO A 77 -4.64 -5.12 -9.66
N ASN A 78 -3.41 -4.92 -10.15
CA ASN A 78 -2.89 -5.48 -11.41
C ASN A 78 -2.48 -6.97 -11.30
N GLY A 79 -2.65 -7.59 -10.12
CA GLY A 79 -2.36 -9.01 -9.88
C GLY A 79 -0.91 -9.31 -9.48
N PHE A 80 -0.01 -8.31 -9.52
CA PHE A 80 1.36 -8.47 -9.04
C PHE A 80 1.48 -8.22 -7.54
N TYR A 81 2.54 -8.75 -6.93
CA TYR A 81 3.02 -8.27 -5.62
C TYR A 81 4.03 -7.15 -5.81
N LYS A 82 4.04 -6.20 -4.88
CA LYS A 82 4.94 -5.05 -4.96
C LYS A 82 6.33 -5.40 -4.41
N PHE A 83 7.39 -5.13 -5.16
CA PHE A 83 8.77 -5.22 -4.71
C PHE A 83 9.46 -3.87 -4.88
N THR A 84 9.99 -3.31 -3.79
CA THR A 84 10.63 -2.00 -3.80
C THR A 84 12.11 -2.14 -4.13
N VAL A 85 12.56 -1.53 -5.23
CA VAL A 85 13.94 -1.59 -5.74
C VAL A 85 14.69 -0.30 -5.39
N GLN A 86 15.92 -0.45 -4.89
CA GLN A 86 16.81 0.66 -4.53
C GLN A 86 18.05 0.74 -5.43
N GLN A 87 18.45 -0.37 -6.06
CA GLN A 87 19.64 -0.43 -6.92
C GLN A 87 19.42 -1.38 -8.11
N VAL A 88 20.30 -1.28 -9.11
CA VAL A 88 20.22 -2.04 -10.37
C VAL A 88 20.40 -3.55 -10.16
N SER A 89 21.15 -3.96 -9.12
CA SER A 89 21.33 -5.36 -8.74
C SER A 89 20.09 -5.99 -8.09
N ASP A 90 19.20 -5.20 -7.48
CA ASP A 90 17.97 -5.74 -6.89
C ASP A 90 17.00 -6.28 -7.97
N LEU A 91 17.16 -5.83 -9.23
CA LEU A 91 16.40 -6.33 -10.37
C LEU A 91 16.73 -7.80 -10.69
N ASP A 92 17.95 -8.24 -10.39
CA ASP A 92 18.38 -9.60 -10.70
C ASP A 92 17.63 -10.64 -9.85
N MET A 93 17.19 -10.25 -8.64
CA MET A 93 16.32 -11.09 -7.79
C MET A 93 14.95 -11.34 -8.41
N LEU A 94 14.51 -10.48 -9.33
CA LEU A 94 13.18 -10.56 -9.94
C LEU A 94 13.16 -11.38 -11.22
N LEU A 95 14.31 -11.71 -11.80
CA LEU A 95 14.43 -12.42 -13.08
C LEU A 95 13.61 -13.73 -13.13
N MET A 96 13.61 -14.50 -12.04
CA MET A 96 12.85 -15.74 -11.91
C MET A 96 11.37 -15.53 -11.53
N HIS A 97 10.97 -14.29 -11.27
CA HIS A 97 9.67 -13.94 -10.72
C HIS A 97 8.92 -12.84 -11.49
N ASN A 98 9.27 -12.63 -12.76
CA ASN A 98 8.70 -11.60 -13.65
C ASN A 98 7.16 -11.60 -13.69
N GLY A 99 6.52 -12.77 -13.61
CA GLY A 99 5.06 -12.89 -13.64
C GLY A 99 4.36 -12.71 -12.29
N LYS A 100 5.11 -12.60 -11.19
CA LYS A 100 4.59 -12.56 -9.81
C LYS A 100 4.79 -11.21 -9.14
N PHE A 101 5.93 -10.54 -9.36
CA PHE A 101 6.22 -9.25 -8.75
C PHE A 101 6.27 -8.12 -9.78
N ALA A 102 5.90 -6.94 -9.34
CA ALA A 102 6.09 -5.69 -10.04
C ALA A 102 7.10 -4.84 -9.26
N VAL A 103 7.94 -4.12 -10.02
CA VAL A 103 8.96 -3.22 -9.50
C VAL A 103 8.29 -1.90 -9.07
N GLU A 104 8.66 -1.42 -7.89
CA GLU A 104 8.40 -0.06 -7.43
C GLU A 104 9.73 0.61 -7.13
N LEU A 105 10.04 1.70 -7.83
CA LEU A 105 11.25 2.47 -7.61
C LEU A 105 11.16 3.20 -6.27
N ALA A 106 12.18 3.02 -5.42
CA ALA A 106 12.23 3.68 -4.13
C ALA A 106 12.24 5.22 -4.25
N HIS A 107 11.70 5.88 -3.22
CA HIS A 107 11.55 7.34 -3.19
C HIS A 107 12.87 8.10 -3.00
N ASN A 108 13.96 7.43 -2.62
CA ASN A 108 15.29 8.04 -2.41
C ASN A 108 16.13 8.07 -3.70
N LEU A 109 15.72 7.35 -4.75
CA LEU A 109 16.45 7.30 -6.01
C LEU A 109 16.38 8.64 -6.78
N SER A 110 17.53 9.11 -7.25
CA SER A 110 17.65 10.25 -8.18
C SER A 110 17.18 9.87 -9.59
N SER A 111 16.93 10.88 -10.44
CA SER A 111 16.47 10.69 -11.83
C SER A 111 17.42 9.81 -12.65
N ARG A 112 18.74 10.04 -12.55
CA ARG A 112 19.77 9.26 -13.27
C ARG A 112 19.68 7.77 -12.97
N LYS A 113 19.69 7.38 -11.70
CA LYS A 113 19.57 5.97 -11.29
C LYS A 113 18.22 5.36 -11.70
N ARG A 114 17.14 6.15 -11.70
CA ARG A 114 15.84 5.67 -12.15
C ARG A 114 15.85 5.30 -13.62
N ARG A 115 16.49 6.11 -14.47
CA ARG A 115 16.65 5.80 -15.91
C ARG A 115 17.37 4.48 -16.12
N GLU A 116 18.52 4.29 -15.46
CA GLU A 116 19.30 3.04 -15.51
C GLU A 116 18.47 1.81 -15.09
N ILE A 117 17.70 1.94 -14.00
CA ILE A 117 16.84 0.85 -13.51
C ILE A 117 15.67 0.58 -14.48
N VAL A 118 15.07 1.63 -15.06
CA VAL A 118 13.97 1.49 -16.02
C VAL A 118 14.44 0.77 -17.28
N GLU A 119 15.57 1.19 -17.85
CA GLU A 119 16.16 0.59 -19.04
C GLU A 119 16.48 -0.90 -18.83
N LYS A 120 17.16 -1.25 -17.74
CA LYS A 120 17.43 -2.66 -17.40
C LYS A 120 16.14 -3.44 -17.16
N ALA A 121 15.16 -2.86 -16.47
CA ALA A 121 13.89 -3.53 -16.21
C ALA A 121 13.07 -3.79 -17.49
N GLU A 122 13.16 -2.92 -18.50
CA GLU A 122 12.56 -3.12 -19.81
C GLU A 122 13.21 -4.27 -20.57
N GLN A 123 14.53 -4.34 -20.56
CA GLN A 123 15.28 -5.46 -21.14
C GLN A 123 14.88 -6.80 -20.50
N LEU A 124 14.66 -6.81 -19.18
CA LEU A 124 14.21 -7.98 -18.43
C LEU A 124 12.70 -8.25 -18.55
N GLY A 125 11.93 -7.36 -19.19
CA GLY A 125 10.48 -7.50 -19.32
C GLY A 125 9.72 -7.38 -17.99
N LEU A 126 10.24 -6.62 -17.03
CA LEU A 126 9.63 -6.40 -15.72
C LEU A 126 8.58 -5.28 -15.75
N HIS A 127 7.49 -5.44 -14.99
CA HIS A 127 6.47 -4.40 -14.86
C HIS A 127 6.86 -3.39 -13.76
N ILE A 128 7.00 -2.12 -14.11
CA ILE A 128 7.30 -1.02 -13.17
C ILE A 128 6.03 -0.22 -12.87
N THR A 129 5.70 -0.08 -11.59
CA THR A 129 4.47 0.61 -11.14
C THR A 129 4.54 2.14 -11.26
N ASN A 130 5.73 2.72 -11.06
CA ASN A 130 5.97 4.16 -11.03
C ASN A 130 7.01 4.60 -12.09
N LYS A 131 6.92 4.04 -13.31
CA LYS A 131 7.86 4.26 -14.42
C LYS A 131 8.18 5.73 -14.69
N PHE A 132 7.14 6.57 -14.82
CA PHE A 132 7.27 7.99 -15.22
C PHE A 132 7.58 8.95 -14.07
N SER A 133 7.98 8.46 -12.89
CA SER A 133 8.14 9.34 -11.73
C SER A 133 9.51 10.03 -11.70
N ARG A 134 9.53 11.36 -11.51
CA ARG A 134 10.73 12.24 -11.43
C ARG A 134 11.55 12.43 -12.71
N VAL A 135 11.07 11.95 -13.84
CA VAL A 135 11.69 12.18 -15.14
C VAL A 135 10.74 13.10 -15.92
N ALA A 136 11.27 14.15 -16.55
CA ALA A 136 10.46 15.03 -17.40
C ALA A 136 9.90 14.22 -18.59
N ALA A 137 8.73 14.59 -19.11
CA ALA A 137 8.09 13.85 -20.21
C ALA A 137 8.99 13.69 -21.45
N GLU A 138 9.91 14.64 -21.66
CA GLU A 138 10.87 14.65 -22.78
C GLU A 138 12.02 13.64 -22.62
N GLU A 139 12.37 13.24 -21.40
CA GLU A 139 13.45 12.28 -21.11
C GLU A 139 12.92 10.84 -20.89
N ALA A 140 11.61 10.65 -20.87
CA ALA A 140 10.94 9.38 -20.57
C ALA A 140 10.43 8.62 -21.81
N ALA A 141 10.58 9.23 -23.00
CA ALA A 141 10.27 8.66 -24.32
C ALA A 141 11.47 7.89 -24.88
#